data_AF-A0A2V5NLK9-F1
#
_entry.id   AF-A0A2V5NLK9-F1
#
_cell.length_a   1.000
_cell.length_b   1.000
_cell.length_c   1.000
_cell.angle_alpha   90.00
_cell.angle_beta   90.00
_cell.angle_gamma   90.00
#
_symmetry.space_group_name_H-M   'P 1'
#
loop_
_entity.id
_entity.type
_entity.pdbx_description
1 polymer ?
#
loop_
_entity_poly.entity_id
_entity_poly.type
_entity_poly.pdbx_seq_one_letter_code
_entity_poly.pdbx_strand_id
1 'polypeptide(L)'
;MTPQANFMVLAPIAAARRTELEQLLHSMNDAPGRVNAANPLIPFTQFDTLHFARLVILNDGTLNDVRAYGGAPAPSYPLYLAFLGDIDGEVDSFFKELARRAGDGLRKIFSCCEGFTAGADLVSWMKEHPAPAIAAYVNWRSRTVLQIHEEAALREALLNQVRTNRDEFRDLPPRQTQRKLRQFVEAEVSSGHLKLTPPKTTPLIWWIENALHLIGVPLLGLLLLPFLILIAPIYIFCLRRLEKTDPELCWRVDQADSDRLSRFEDHYVTNQFNAMGSLKPGRVRLFTLIGVLNTVDYAARHFVPRGRLGRIRTIHFARWVFLDDKKRMVFFSNYDGTVESYMDDFINKTGFGLNAVFSAGIGYPRTNWLVRDGCGDEQKYKDFLRRHTLPSQVWYKAYPGLTAIDLERNTLLRKGLEVSSMSEQEAREWVALL
;
A
#
# COMPACT_ATOMS: atom_id res chain seq x y z
N MET A 1 -2.34 16.82 11.84
CA MET A 1 -2.33 15.77 10.79
C MET A 1 -0.95 15.80 10.21
N THR A 2 -0.10 14.88 10.65
CA THR A 2 1.19 14.65 10.01
C THR A 2 0.93 14.17 8.59
N PRO A 3 1.47 14.85 7.55
CA PRO A 3 1.42 14.34 6.18
C PRO A 3 2.08 12.95 6.12
N GLN A 4 1.53 12.07 5.28
CA GLN A 4 2.16 10.81 4.92
C GLN A 4 2.31 10.79 3.41
N ALA A 5 3.49 10.41 2.96
CA ALA A 5 3.83 10.36 1.55
C ALA A 5 4.20 8.93 1.15
N ASN A 6 4.16 8.70 -0.15
CA ASN A 6 4.72 7.50 -0.75
C ASN A 6 5.74 7.90 -1.80
N PHE A 7 6.77 7.08 -1.96
CA PHE A 7 7.75 7.23 -3.03
C PHE A 7 7.94 5.90 -3.75
N MET A 8 8.40 6.00 -5.00
CA MET A 8 8.90 4.88 -5.77
C MET A 8 10.00 5.40 -6.71
N VAL A 9 11.21 4.88 -6.52
CA VAL A 9 12.35 5.06 -7.40
C VAL A 9 12.37 3.88 -8.35
N LEU A 10 12.36 4.15 -9.66
CA LEU A 10 12.29 3.14 -10.70
C LEU A 10 13.45 3.32 -11.67
N ALA A 11 14.33 2.32 -11.76
CA ALA A 11 15.47 2.37 -12.67
C ALA A 11 15.62 1.05 -13.45
N PRO A 12 15.92 1.10 -14.76
CA PRO A 12 16.27 -0.10 -15.53
C PRO A 12 17.48 -0.80 -14.91
N ILE A 13 17.45 -2.13 -14.86
CA ILE A 13 18.56 -2.95 -14.36
C ILE A 13 19.54 -3.18 -15.51
N ALA A 14 20.82 -2.90 -15.30
CA ALA A 14 21.85 -3.21 -16.28
C ALA A 14 21.96 -4.73 -16.44
N ALA A 15 21.74 -5.24 -17.66
CA ALA A 15 21.65 -6.69 -17.91
C ALA A 15 22.88 -7.46 -17.39
N ALA A 16 24.08 -6.89 -17.53
CA ALA A 16 25.34 -7.49 -17.06
C ALA A 16 25.47 -7.57 -15.53
N ARG A 17 24.68 -6.79 -14.77
CA ARG A 17 24.74 -6.73 -13.30
C ARG A 17 23.49 -7.27 -12.61
N ARG A 18 22.59 -7.91 -13.36
CA ARG A 18 21.35 -8.49 -12.83
C ARG A 18 21.63 -9.51 -11.71
N THR A 19 22.52 -10.47 -11.95
CA THR A 19 22.82 -11.51 -10.96
C THR A 19 23.45 -10.93 -9.69
N GLU A 20 24.29 -9.91 -9.84
CA GLU A 20 24.86 -9.17 -8.71
C GLU A 20 23.76 -8.49 -7.88
N LEU A 21 22.81 -7.81 -8.53
CA LEU A 21 21.66 -7.21 -7.86
C LEU A 21 20.83 -8.26 -7.11
N GLU A 22 20.50 -9.38 -7.75
CA GLU A 22 19.74 -10.47 -7.13
C GLU A 22 20.46 -11.02 -5.88
N GLN A 23 21.78 -11.15 -5.91
CA GLN A 23 22.60 -11.57 -4.77
C GLN A 23 22.61 -10.52 -3.64
N LEU A 24 22.76 -9.23 -3.98
CA LEU A 24 22.69 -8.14 -3.02
C LEU A 24 21.35 -8.11 -2.31
N LEU A 25 20.24 -8.18 -3.05
CA LEU A 25 18.90 -8.19 -2.48
C LEU A 25 18.66 -9.45 -1.63
N HIS A 26 19.14 -10.62 -2.08
CA HIS A 26 19.06 -11.85 -1.29
C HIS A 26 19.77 -11.71 0.06
N SER A 27 20.96 -11.09 0.08
CA SER A 27 21.77 -10.89 1.30
C SER A 27 21.11 -10.00 2.36
N MET A 28 20.05 -9.26 2.00
CA MET A 28 19.29 -8.43 2.93
C MET A 28 18.25 -9.22 3.74
N ASN A 29 18.07 -10.52 3.47
CA ASN A 29 17.03 -11.34 4.07
C ASN A 29 17.60 -12.48 4.91
N ASP A 30 16.88 -12.85 5.98
CA ASP A 30 17.16 -14.07 6.74
C ASP A 30 16.62 -15.31 6.00
N ALA A 31 15.55 -15.12 5.23
CA ALA A 31 14.94 -16.13 4.36
C ALA A 31 14.01 -15.46 3.33
N PRO A 32 13.54 -16.16 2.27
CA PRO A 32 12.54 -15.63 1.35
C PRO A 32 11.32 -15.05 2.09
N GLY A 33 10.94 -13.81 1.75
CA GLY A 33 9.84 -13.09 2.40
C GLY A 33 10.12 -12.56 3.81
N ARG A 34 11.32 -12.77 4.37
CA ARG A 34 11.70 -12.38 5.74
C ARG A 34 12.98 -11.57 5.74
N VAL A 35 12.84 -10.25 5.77
CA VAL A 35 13.96 -9.30 5.76
C VAL A 35 14.74 -9.31 7.08
N ASN A 36 16.07 -9.22 7.00
CA ASN A 36 16.87 -8.79 8.14
C ASN A 36 16.73 -7.26 8.25
N ALA A 37 15.91 -6.79 9.19
CA ALA A 37 15.62 -5.36 9.36
C ALA A 37 16.88 -4.52 9.68
N ALA A 38 17.94 -5.13 10.21
CA ALA A 38 19.22 -4.51 10.53
C ALA A 38 20.31 -4.77 9.47
N ASN A 39 19.93 -5.23 8.26
CA ASN A 39 20.88 -5.50 7.18
C ASN A 39 21.79 -4.29 6.89
N PRO A 40 23.05 -4.51 6.49
CA PRO A 40 24.03 -3.43 6.34
C PRO A 40 23.84 -2.57 5.08
N LEU A 41 23.01 -2.99 4.12
CA LEU A 41 22.75 -2.20 2.91
C LEU A 41 21.74 -1.09 3.19
N ILE A 42 20.61 -1.44 3.79
CA ILE A 42 19.58 -0.49 4.23
C ILE A 42 19.16 -0.88 5.65
N PRO A 43 19.74 -0.25 6.69
CA PRO A 43 19.41 -0.56 8.08
C PRO A 43 18.04 0.03 8.43
N PHE A 44 16.97 -0.68 8.04
CA PHE A 44 15.59 -0.21 8.14
C PHE A 44 15.17 0.19 9.57
N THR A 45 15.74 -0.46 10.58
CA THR A 45 15.49 -0.15 12.00
C THR A 45 15.94 1.26 12.42
N GLN A 46 16.72 1.96 11.61
CA GLN A 46 17.19 3.32 11.91
C GLN A 46 16.26 4.43 11.38
N PHE A 47 15.12 4.08 10.80
CA PHE A 47 14.19 5.05 10.19
C PHE A 47 12.86 5.08 10.95
N ASP A 48 12.71 6.07 11.83
CA ASP A 48 11.53 6.24 12.69
C ASP A 48 10.30 6.83 11.95
N THR A 49 10.44 7.06 10.65
CA THR A 49 9.40 7.64 9.76
C THR A 49 8.98 6.65 8.66
N LEU A 50 9.61 5.48 8.56
CA LEU A 50 9.36 4.52 7.49
C LEU A 50 8.37 3.45 7.94
N HIS A 51 7.15 3.44 7.39
CA HIS A 51 6.16 2.41 7.70
C HIS A 51 6.49 1.08 7.02
N PHE A 52 6.65 1.15 5.70
CA PHE A 52 6.91 0.00 4.83
C PHE A 52 7.96 0.38 3.80
N ALA A 53 8.84 -0.56 3.46
CA ALA A 53 9.73 -0.44 2.32
C ALA A 53 9.78 -1.74 1.53
N ARG A 54 10.12 -1.62 0.25
CA ARG A 54 10.21 -2.77 -0.64
C ARG A 54 11.24 -2.53 -1.73
N LEU A 55 12.02 -3.58 -2.05
CA LEU A 55 12.76 -3.67 -3.30
C LEU A 55 12.17 -4.80 -4.13
N VAL A 56 11.76 -4.46 -5.35
CA VAL A 56 11.13 -5.39 -6.30
C VAL A 56 11.81 -5.30 -7.65
N ILE A 57 12.15 -6.43 -8.22
CA ILE A 57 12.52 -6.58 -9.62
C ILE A 57 11.22 -6.76 -10.40
N LEU A 58 10.86 -5.74 -11.19
CA LEU A 58 9.67 -5.76 -12.02
C LEU A 58 9.97 -6.50 -13.32
N ASN A 59 9.37 -7.68 -13.44
CA ASN A 59 9.45 -8.53 -14.63
C ASN A 59 8.03 -8.93 -15.05
N ASP A 60 7.57 -8.46 -16.20
CA ASP A 60 6.25 -8.82 -16.72
C ASP A 60 6.32 -10.19 -17.42
N GLY A 61 5.85 -11.24 -16.73
CA GLY A 61 5.81 -12.60 -17.26
C GLY A 61 4.71 -12.83 -18.30
N THR A 62 3.81 -11.87 -18.53
CA THR A 62 2.62 -12.03 -19.38
C THR A 62 2.72 -11.25 -20.70
N LEU A 63 3.90 -10.71 -21.05
CA LEU A 63 4.11 -9.92 -22.28
C LEU A 63 3.71 -10.64 -23.57
N ASN A 64 3.76 -11.97 -23.61
CA ASN A 64 3.32 -12.74 -24.78
C ASN A 64 1.81 -12.64 -25.03
N ASP A 65 1.00 -12.35 -24.00
CA ASP A 65 -0.45 -12.21 -24.13
C ASP A 65 -0.83 -10.98 -24.99
N VAL A 66 0.08 -10.01 -25.14
CA VAL A 66 -0.08 -8.84 -26.04
C VAL A 66 -0.33 -9.26 -27.48
N ARG A 67 0.21 -10.42 -27.91
CA ARG A 67 0.03 -10.94 -29.28
C ARG A 67 -1.44 -11.21 -29.63
N ALA A 68 -2.29 -11.46 -28.63
CA ALA A 68 -3.72 -11.64 -28.83
C ALA A 68 -4.43 -10.36 -29.32
N TYR A 69 -3.81 -9.19 -29.14
CA TYR A 69 -4.37 -7.89 -29.51
C TYR A 69 -3.75 -7.32 -30.80
N GLY A 70 -4.03 -7.98 -31.92
CA GLY A 70 -3.64 -7.50 -33.26
C GLY A 70 -2.34 -8.06 -33.80
N GLY A 71 -1.81 -9.16 -33.24
CA GLY A 71 -0.70 -9.93 -33.82
C GLY A 71 0.67 -9.26 -33.75
N ALA A 72 0.79 -8.09 -33.13
CA ALA A 72 2.07 -7.42 -32.91
C ALA A 72 3.01 -8.31 -32.08
N PRO A 73 4.33 -8.27 -32.35
CA PRO A 73 5.30 -8.98 -31.52
C PRO A 73 5.21 -8.49 -30.07
N ALA A 74 5.46 -9.41 -29.13
CA ALA A 74 5.52 -9.06 -27.72
C ALA A 74 6.58 -7.95 -27.53
N PRO A 75 6.23 -6.83 -26.88
CA PRO A 75 7.18 -5.75 -26.64
C PRO A 75 8.31 -6.24 -25.72
N SER A 76 9.52 -5.74 -25.96
CA SER A 76 10.65 -5.94 -25.05
C SER A 76 10.79 -4.73 -24.15
N TYR A 77 10.65 -4.94 -22.86
CA TYR A 77 10.90 -3.93 -21.83
C TYR A 77 12.12 -4.32 -21.00
N PRO A 78 12.90 -3.37 -20.48
CA PRO A 78 13.93 -3.70 -19.52
C PRO A 78 13.30 -4.23 -18.23
N LEU A 79 14.08 -5.00 -17.48
CA LEU A 79 13.75 -5.28 -16.08
C LEU A 79 13.98 -4.01 -15.28
N TYR A 80 13.10 -3.70 -14.35
CA TYR A 80 13.26 -2.53 -13.49
C TYR A 80 13.53 -2.95 -12.05
N LEU A 81 14.41 -2.22 -11.37
CA LEU A 81 14.44 -2.18 -9.93
C LEU A 81 13.48 -1.09 -9.46
N ALA A 82 12.49 -1.49 -8.67
CA ALA A 82 11.61 -0.59 -7.95
C ALA A 82 11.99 -0.57 -6.47
N PHE A 83 12.44 0.58 -5.97
CA PHE A 83 12.58 0.85 -4.55
C PHE A 83 11.47 1.79 -4.09
N LEU A 84 10.57 1.31 -3.24
CA LEU A 84 9.38 2.05 -2.81
C LEU A 84 9.18 1.97 -1.31
N GLY A 85 8.51 3.00 -0.76
CA GLY A 85 8.14 3.01 0.64
C GLY A 85 6.96 3.92 0.94
N ASP A 86 6.40 3.73 2.13
CA ASP A 86 5.35 4.54 2.76
C ASP A 86 5.96 5.23 3.98
N ILE A 87 5.90 6.56 4.05
CA ILE A 87 6.64 7.35 5.03
C ILE A 87 5.78 8.41 5.71
N ASP A 88 6.18 8.79 6.92
CA ASP A 88 5.75 10.00 7.58
C ASP A 88 6.54 11.21 7.06
N GLY A 89 5.84 12.29 6.74
CA GLY A 89 6.43 13.53 6.25
C GLY A 89 6.72 13.55 4.75
N GLU A 90 7.70 14.35 4.36
CA GLU A 90 8.01 14.66 2.96
C GLU A 90 9.09 13.76 2.37
N VAL A 91 8.93 13.37 1.10
CA VAL A 91 9.86 12.50 0.36
C VAL A 91 11.28 13.08 0.34
N ASP A 92 11.41 14.39 0.16
CA ASP A 92 12.69 15.09 0.10
C ASP A 92 13.53 14.97 1.38
N SER A 93 12.87 15.11 2.53
CA SER A 93 13.52 14.96 3.84
C SER A 93 13.93 13.51 4.06
N PHE A 94 13.07 12.58 3.67
CA PHE A 94 13.35 11.15 3.79
C PHE A 94 14.49 10.70 2.87
N PHE A 95 14.58 11.21 1.64
CA PHE A 95 15.68 10.89 0.72
C PHE A 95 17.04 11.37 1.25
N LYS A 96 17.08 12.55 1.88
CA LYS A 96 18.29 13.03 2.56
C LYS A 96 18.67 12.12 3.74
N GLU A 97 17.69 11.65 4.50
CA GLU A 97 17.92 10.69 5.58
C GLU A 97 18.42 9.33 5.07
N LEU A 98 17.82 8.80 4.00
CA LEU A 98 18.28 7.59 3.31
C LEU A 98 19.73 7.73 2.84
N ALA A 99 20.07 8.83 2.17
CA ALA A 99 21.42 9.07 1.71
C ALA A 99 22.43 9.15 2.86
N ARG A 100 22.03 9.69 4.01
CA ARG A 100 22.88 9.79 5.21
C ARG A 100 23.09 8.45 5.91
N ARG A 101 22.05 7.63 6.06
CA ARG A 101 22.09 6.39 6.86
C ARG A 101 22.39 5.13 6.04
N ALA A 102 21.98 5.10 4.78
CA ALA A 102 22.05 3.94 3.90
C ALA A 102 22.78 4.26 2.57
N GLY A 103 23.52 5.38 2.51
CA GLY A 103 24.12 5.88 1.28
C GLY A 103 25.00 4.86 0.57
N ASP A 104 25.92 4.20 1.27
CA ASP A 104 26.82 3.22 0.68
C ASP A 104 26.09 1.98 0.15
N GLY A 105 25.10 1.49 0.88
CA GLY A 105 24.30 0.34 0.45
C GLY A 105 23.40 0.66 -0.74
N LEU A 106 22.73 1.81 -0.72
CA LEU A 106 21.94 2.30 -1.85
C LEU A 106 22.81 2.53 -3.09
N ARG A 107 24.02 3.08 -2.95
CA ARG A 107 24.98 3.23 -4.06
C ARG A 107 25.37 1.87 -4.64
N LYS A 108 25.62 0.85 -3.81
CA LYS A 108 25.91 -0.52 -4.28
C LYS A 108 24.73 -1.09 -5.08
N ILE A 109 23.52 -0.99 -4.53
CA ILE A 109 22.29 -1.47 -5.18
C ILE A 109 22.06 -0.74 -6.51
N PHE A 110 22.05 0.60 -6.49
CA PHE A 110 21.80 1.40 -7.70
C PHE A 110 22.92 1.35 -8.72
N SER A 111 24.15 0.99 -8.34
CA SER A 111 25.21 0.74 -9.32
C SER A 111 24.88 -0.41 -10.28
N CYS A 112 23.95 -1.30 -9.91
CA CYS A 112 23.45 -2.34 -10.80
C CYS A 112 22.38 -1.84 -11.78
N CYS A 113 21.96 -0.57 -11.68
CA CYS A 113 20.98 0.06 -12.56
C CYS A 113 21.66 0.85 -13.68
N GLU A 114 20.98 0.97 -14.82
CA GLU A 114 21.45 1.79 -15.93
C GLU A 114 21.52 3.27 -15.54
N GLY A 115 22.57 3.95 -15.99
CA GLY A 115 22.78 5.38 -15.79
C GLY A 115 23.34 5.80 -14.42
N PHE A 116 23.32 4.92 -13.40
CA PHE A 116 23.93 5.26 -12.11
C PHE A 116 25.45 5.22 -12.20
N THR A 117 26.11 6.26 -11.67
CA THR A 117 27.58 6.33 -11.62
C THR A 117 28.07 6.52 -10.18
N ALA A 118 29.29 6.08 -9.88
CA ALA A 118 29.84 6.15 -8.52
C ALA A 118 29.88 7.58 -7.96
N GLY A 119 30.08 8.58 -8.83
CA GLY A 119 30.11 10.00 -8.46
C GLY A 119 28.74 10.70 -8.46
N ALA A 120 27.64 10.02 -8.80
CA ALA A 120 26.32 10.63 -8.82
C ALA A 120 25.89 11.10 -7.43
N ASP A 121 25.20 12.24 -7.35
CA ASP A 121 24.49 12.62 -6.13
C ASP A 121 23.29 11.71 -5.93
N LEU A 122 23.28 10.95 -4.83
CA LEU A 122 22.30 9.89 -4.60
C LEU A 122 20.87 10.44 -4.47
N VAL A 123 20.71 11.60 -3.83
CA VAL A 123 19.40 12.22 -3.62
C VAL A 123 18.84 12.72 -4.94
N SER A 124 19.64 13.45 -5.72
CA SER A 124 19.27 13.90 -7.07
C SER A 124 18.93 12.71 -7.97
N TRP A 125 19.75 11.65 -7.94
CA TRP A 125 19.48 10.44 -8.72
C TRP A 125 18.12 9.82 -8.41
N MET A 126 17.77 9.65 -7.13
CA MET A 126 16.46 9.10 -6.74
C MET A 126 15.29 10.01 -7.18
N LYS A 127 15.49 11.34 -7.20
CA LYS A 127 14.49 12.32 -7.65
C LYS A 127 14.31 12.36 -9.16
N GLU A 128 15.35 12.02 -9.93
CA GLU A 128 15.32 11.94 -11.40
C GLU A 128 14.68 10.66 -11.91
N HIS A 129 14.45 9.67 -11.03
CA HIS A 129 13.86 8.37 -11.37
C HIS A 129 12.48 8.13 -10.70
N PRO A 130 11.54 9.09 -10.72
CA PRO A 130 10.27 8.93 -10.03
C PRO A 130 9.32 8.04 -10.83
N ALA A 131 8.59 7.18 -10.13
CA ALA A 131 7.42 6.47 -10.66
C ALA A 131 6.21 6.74 -9.76
N PRO A 132 5.58 7.92 -9.87
CA PRO A 132 4.53 8.34 -8.96
C PRO A 132 3.27 7.48 -9.13
N ALA A 133 2.58 7.25 -8.02
CA ALA A 133 1.27 6.62 -8.04
C ALA A 133 0.24 7.56 -8.67
N ILE A 134 -0.60 7.04 -9.58
CA ILE A 134 -1.78 7.76 -10.06
C ILE A 134 -2.92 7.71 -9.05
N ALA A 135 -2.94 6.66 -8.22
CA ALA A 135 -3.85 6.52 -7.11
C ALA A 135 -3.15 5.86 -5.92
N ALA A 136 -3.42 6.36 -4.72
CA ALA A 136 -2.93 5.75 -3.49
C ALA A 136 -4.00 5.74 -2.39
N TYR A 137 -4.00 4.64 -1.63
CA TYR A 137 -4.81 4.47 -0.44
C TYR A 137 -3.91 4.34 0.79
N VAL A 138 -4.31 5.02 1.86
CA VAL A 138 -3.67 4.98 3.18
C VAL A 138 -4.76 4.68 4.20
N ASN A 139 -4.62 3.60 4.97
CA ASN A 139 -5.63 3.15 5.93
C ASN A 139 -6.01 4.24 6.93
N TRP A 140 -5.00 4.83 7.56
CA TRP A 140 -5.19 5.83 8.59
C TRP A 140 -4.21 6.97 8.41
N ARG A 141 -4.62 7.97 7.64
CA ARG A 141 -3.83 9.17 7.44
C ARG A 141 -3.52 9.83 8.78
N SER A 142 -2.23 10.11 8.98
CA SER A 142 -1.60 10.75 10.14
C SER A 142 -1.35 9.90 11.36
N ARG A 143 -1.49 8.57 11.27
CA ARG A 143 -0.95 7.68 12.31
C ARG A 143 0.51 7.42 11.97
N THR A 144 1.42 8.04 12.73
CA THR A 144 2.87 7.95 12.48
C THR A 144 3.47 6.66 13.01
N VAL A 145 4.64 6.26 12.51
CA VAL A 145 5.43 5.12 13.03
C VAL A 145 5.71 5.31 14.52
N LEU A 146 6.16 6.50 14.93
CA LEU A 146 6.36 6.84 16.34
C LEU A 146 5.09 6.59 17.18
N GLN A 147 3.95 7.11 16.72
CA GLN A 147 2.67 6.92 17.40
C GLN A 147 2.30 5.44 17.51
N ILE A 148 2.56 4.65 16.47
CA ILE A 148 2.28 3.20 16.47
C ILE A 148 3.08 2.50 17.56
N HIS A 149 4.39 2.77 17.66
CA HIS A 149 5.24 2.15 18.68
C HIS A 149 4.84 2.58 20.09
N GLU A 150 4.57 3.86 20.31
CA GLU A 150 4.10 4.39 21.59
C GLU A 150 2.75 3.79 22.00
N GLU A 151 1.79 3.72 21.09
CA GLU A 151 0.46 3.14 21.35
C GLU A 151 0.53 1.62 21.58
N ALA A 152 1.45 0.91 20.93
CA ALA A 152 1.70 -0.50 21.19
C ALA A 152 2.31 -0.72 22.58
N ALA A 153 3.33 0.08 22.95
CA ALA A 153 3.93 0.04 24.28
C ALA A 153 2.91 0.35 25.38
N LEU A 154 2.05 1.36 25.16
CA LEU A 154 0.94 1.70 26.05
C LEU A 154 0.00 0.49 26.25
N ARG A 155 -0.40 -0.16 25.16
CA ARG A 155 -1.29 -1.34 25.27
C ARG A 155 -0.64 -2.45 26.09
N GLU A 156 0.61 -2.77 25.83
CA GLU A 156 1.32 -3.81 26.59
C GLU A 156 1.44 -3.43 28.08
N ALA A 157 1.73 -2.17 28.39
CA ALA A 157 1.76 -1.68 29.78
C ALA A 157 0.39 -1.83 30.48
N LEU A 158 -0.70 -1.44 29.81
CA LEU A 158 -2.06 -1.60 30.33
C LEU A 158 -2.42 -3.07 30.57
N LEU A 159 -2.13 -3.95 29.60
CA LEU A 159 -2.38 -5.38 29.73
C LEU A 159 -1.58 -6.00 30.87
N ASN A 160 -0.31 -5.64 31.02
CA ASN A 160 0.53 -6.11 32.10
C ASN A 160 0.00 -5.62 33.46
N GLN A 161 -0.48 -4.38 33.54
CA GLN A 161 -1.08 -3.84 34.76
C GLN A 161 -2.36 -4.58 35.17
N VAL A 162 -3.24 -4.87 34.21
CA VAL A 162 -4.48 -5.63 34.47
C VAL A 162 -4.17 -7.08 34.82
N ARG A 163 -3.22 -7.72 34.13
CA ARG A 163 -2.82 -9.12 34.39
C ARG A 163 -2.17 -9.30 35.76
N THR A 164 -1.28 -8.38 36.13
CA THR A 164 -0.54 -8.44 37.41
C THR A 164 -1.46 -8.17 38.61
N ASN A 165 -2.46 -7.31 38.45
CA ASN A 165 -3.39 -6.90 39.52
C ASN A 165 -4.80 -7.44 39.28
N ARG A 166 -4.92 -8.66 38.73
CA ARG A 166 -6.19 -9.21 38.24
C ARG A 166 -7.31 -9.20 39.27
N ASP A 167 -7.02 -9.52 40.52
CA ASP A 167 -8.03 -9.57 41.58
C ASP A 167 -8.54 -8.18 41.96
N GLU A 168 -7.69 -7.16 41.84
CA GLU A 168 -8.08 -5.78 42.06
C GLU A 168 -9.01 -5.26 40.95
N PHE A 169 -8.78 -5.67 39.70
CA PHE A 169 -9.60 -5.24 38.57
C PHE A 169 -10.87 -6.07 38.35
N ARG A 170 -11.01 -7.24 38.99
CA ARG A 170 -12.09 -8.20 38.73
C ARG A 170 -13.49 -7.60 38.90
N ASP A 171 -13.71 -6.88 40.00
CA ASP A 171 -15.03 -6.36 40.38
C ASP A 171 -15.11 -4.83 40.30
N LEU A 172 -14.10 -4.18 39.71
CA LEU A 172 -14.11 -2.73 39.56
C LEU A 172 -15.10 -2.30 38.47
N PRO A 173 -15.99 -1.34 38.75
CA PRO A 173 -16.84 -0.73 37.72
C PRO A 173 -15.99 -0.16 36.57
N PRO A 174 -16.44 -0.24 35.30
CA PRO A 174 -15.65 0.18 34.15
C PRO A 174 -15.06 1.59 34.24
N ARG A 175 -15.82 2.56 34.76
CA ARG A 175 -15.29 3.92 34.99
C ARG A 175 -14.15 3.96 36.01
N GLN A 176 -14.25 3.17 37.09
CA GLN A 176 -13.20 3.10 38.11
C GLN A 176 -11.96 2.40 37.55
N THR A 177 -12.14 1.32 36.78
CA THR A 177 -11.06 0.65 36.04
C THR A 177 -10.34 1.63 35.11
N GLN A 178 -11.09 2.39 34.29
CA GLN A 178 -10.52 3.39 33.38
C GLN A 178 -9.75 4.48 34.14
N ARG A 179 -10.32 5.02 35.22
CA ARG A 179 -9.67 6.06 36.04
C ARG A 179 -8.36 5.56 36.66
N LYS A 180 -8.36 4.32 37.16
CA LYS A 180 -7.18 3.70 37.77
C LYS A 180 -6.08 3.45 36.73
N LEU A 181 -6.45 2.96 35.55
CA LEU A 181 -5.51 2.78 34.44
C LEU A 181 -4.97 4.11 33.91
N ARG A 182 -5.78 5.17 33.87
CA ARG A 182 -5.31 6.53 33.58
C ARG A 182 -4.25 6.97 34.58
N GLN A 183 -4.51 6.84 35.88
CA GLN A 183 -3.55 7.23 36.93
C GLN A 183 -2.24 6.45 36.82
N PHE A 184 -2.31 5.15 36.52
CA PHE A 184 -1.13 4.34 36.24
C PHE A 184 -0.34 4.88 35.04
N VAL A 185 -1.01 5.16 33.93
CA VAL A 185 -0.36 5.71 32.72
C VAL A 185 0.24 7.10 32.97
N GLU A 186 -0.44 7.98 33.70
CA GLU A 186 0.09 9.29 34.10
C GLU A 186 1.37 9.16 34.92
N ALA A 187 1.45 8.18 35.83
CA ALA A 187 2.65 7.87 36.61
C ALA A 187 3.80 7.31 35.75
N GLU A 188 3.50 6.38 34.83
CA GLU A 188 4.49 5.80 33.91
C GLU A 188 5.03 6.83 32.91
N VAL A 189 4.20 7.77 32.46
CA VAL A 189 4.64 8.89 31.63
C VAL A 189 5.49 9.88 32.43
N SER A 190 5.08 10.20 33.67
CA SER A 190 5.82 11.12 34.53
C SER A 190 7.20 10.59 34.95
N SER A 191 7.33 9.27 35.11
CA SER A 191 8.60 8.58 35.38
C SER A 191 9.45 8.35 34.13
N GLY A 192 8.89 8.56 32.93
CA GLY A 192 9.57 8.38 31.66
C GLY A 192 9.66 6.94 31.14
N HIS A 193 9.02 5.98 31.83
CA HIS A 193 8.92 4.59 31.39
C HIS A 193 8.06 4.45 30.13
N LEU A 194 7.00 5.27 30.02
CA LEU A 194 6.13 5.32 28.85
C LEU A 194 6.23 6.70 28.18
N LYS A 195 6.29 6.72 26.84
CA LYS A 195 6.26 7.95 26.05
C LYS A 195 4.98 8.01 25.24
N LEU A 196 4.28 9.14 25.32
CA LEU A 196 3.08 9.42 24.56
C LEU A 196 3.20 10.82 23.94
N THR A 197 3.88 10.89 22.80
CA THR A 197 4.14 12.14 22.09
C THR A 197 2.83 12.68 21.50
N PRO A 198 2.44 13.95 21.75
CA PRO A 198 1.27 14.54 21.12
C PRO A 198 1.42 14.61 19.60
N PRO A 199 0.31 14.46 18.84
CA PRO A 199 0.36 14.55 17.38
C PRO A 199 0.79 15.96 16.95
N LYS A 200 1.63 16.03 15.90
CA LYS A 200 2.03 17.32 15.31
C LYS A 200 0.82 18.05 14.72
N THR A 201 0.81 19.37 14.87
CA THR A 201 -0.19 20.25 14.27
C THR A 201 -0.14 20.13 12.75
N THR A 202 -1.32 20.11 12.11
CA THR A 202 -1.38 20.12 10.65
C THR A 202 -0.92 21.50 10.15
N PRO A 203 -0.01 21.58 9.17
CA PRO A 203 0.33 22.84 8.52
C PRO A 203 -0.91 23.49 7.88
N LEU A 204 -1.03 24.83 7.97
CA LEU A 204 -2.17 25.55 7.38
C LEU A 204 -2.24 25.35 5.86
N ILE A 205 -1.09 25.34 5.19
CA ILE A 205 -1.00 25.15 3.74
C ILE A 205 -1.62 23.82 3.30
N TRP A 206 -1.46 22.77 4.11
CA TRP A 206 -2.07 21.46 3.84
C TRP A 206 -3.59 21.52 3.83
N TRP A 207 -4.20 22.27 4.77
CA TRP A 207 -5.66 22.47 4.79
C TRP A 207 -6.15 23.21 3.55
N ILE A 208 -5.41 24.24 3.13
CA ILE A 208 -5.72 25.02 1.92
C ILE A 208 -5.65 24.13 0.68
N GLU A 209 -4.54 23.42 0.48
CA GLU A 209 -4.37 22.49 -0.65
C GLU A 209 -5.45 21.40 -0.65
N ASN A 210 -5.78 20.86 0.52
CA ASN A 210 -6.81 19.83 0.61
C ASN A 210 -8.20 20.38 0.28
N ALA A 211 -8.54 21.59 0.74
CA ALA A 211 -9.81 22.26 0.43
C ALA A 211 -9.90 22.65 -1.06
N LEU A 212 -8.83 23.23 -1.62
CA LEU A 212 -8.75 23.55 -3.04
C LEU A 212 -8.90 22.30 -3.90
N HIS A 213 -8.26 21.19 -3.54
CA HIS A 213 -8.41 19.93 -4.25
C HIS A 213 -9.82 19.35 -4.11
N LEU A 214 -10.41 19.40 -2.90
CA LEU A 214 -11.76 18.92 -2.64
C LEU A 214 -12.80 19.62 -3.51
N ILE A 215 -12.68 20.95 -3.68
CA ILE A 215 -13.66 21.77 -4.41
C ILE A 215 -13.32 21.85 -5.90
N GLY A 216 -12.04 22.02 -6.24
CA GLY A 216 -11.56 22.25 -7.60
C GLY A 216 -11.84 21.07 -8.54
N VAL A 217 -11.70 19.84 -8.07
CA VAL A 217 -11.94 18.64 -8.89
C VAL A 217 -13.42 18.52 -9.30
N PRO A 218 -14.41 18.60 -8.39
CA PRO A 218 -15.83 18.66 -8.77
C PRO A 218 -16.18 19.83 -9.69
N LEU A 219 -15.61 21.02 -9.46
CA LEU A 219 -15.85 22.18 -10.32
C LEU A 219 -15.34 21.95 -11.74
N LEU A 220 -14.13 21.37 -11.87
CA LEU A 220 -13.59 20.96 -13.17
C LEU A 220 -14.48 19.89 -13.82
N GLY A 221 -14.96 18.91 -13.06
CA GLY A 221 -15.90 17.90 -13.54
C GLY A 221 -17.21 18.51 -14.05
N LEU A 222 -17.76 19.49 -13.33
CA LEU A 222 -18.97 20.22 -13.74
C LEU A 222 -18.75 21.03 -15.01
N LEU A 223 -17.59 21.69 -15.13
CA LEU A 223 -17.19 22.43 -16.34
C LEU A 223 -17.08 21.51 -17.56
N LEU A 224 -16.56 20.29 -17.38
CA LEU A 224 -16.40 19.31 -18.45
C LEU A 224 -17.69 18.52 -18.76
N LEU A 225 -18.69 18.58 -17.88
CA LEU A 225 -19.91 17.79 -17.97
C LEU A 225 -20.65 17.89 -19.33
N PRO A 226 -20.83 19.08 -19.95
CA PRO A 226 -21.49 19.17 -21.25
C PRO A 226 -20.76 18.40 -22.35
N PHE A 227 -19.43 18.42 -22.34
CA PHE A 227 -18.61 17.68 -23.30
C PHE A 227 -18.65 16.17 -23.03
N LEU A 228 -18.64 15.76 -21.76
CA LEU A 228 -18.79 14.36 -21.37
C LEU A 228 -20.13 13.77 -21.80
N ILE A 229 -21.23 14.53 -21.65
CA ILE A 229 -22.57 14.11 -22.11
C ILE A 229 -22.59 13.92 -23.63
N LEU A 230 -21.97 14.83 -24.38
CA LEU A 230 -21.90 14.73 -25.85
C LEU A 230 -21.11 13.49 -26.31
N ILE A 231 -20.04 13.11 -25.61
CA ILE A 231 -19.20 11.95 -25.95
C ILE A 231 -19.76 10.64 -25.42
N ALA A 232 -20.60 10.67 -24.38
CA ALA A 232 -21.08 9.47 -23.68
C ALA A 232 -21.68 8.39 -24.60
N PRO A 233 -22.51 8.70 -25.62
CA PRO A 233 -23.05 7.65 -26.50
C PRO A 233 -21.95 6.92 -27.29
N ILE A 234 -20.96 7.66 -27.80
CA ILE A 234 -19.81 7.10 -28.52
C ILE A 234 -18.97 6.26 -27.58
N TYR A 235 -18.67 6.78 -26.39
CA TYR A 235 -17.93 6.06 -25.36
C TYR A 235 -18.62 4.74 -24.98
N ILE A 236 -19.92 4.77 -24.69
CA ILE A 236 -20.70 3.59 -24.31
C ILE A 236 -20.68 2.56 -25.46
N PHE A 237 -20.91 2.99 -26.69
CA PHE A 237 -20.84 2.10 -27.84
C PHE A 237 -19.46 1.43 -27.97
N CYS A 238 -18.38 2.21 -27.90
CA CYS A 238 -17.02 1.70 -27.97
C CYS A 238 -16.68 0.76 -26.81
N LEU A 239 -17.02 1.11 -25.57
CA LEU A 239 -16.82 0.27 -24.39
C LEU A 239 -17.54 -1.07 -24.56
N ARG A 240 -18.82 -1.05 -24.94
CA ARG A 240 -19.64 -2.25 -25.12
C ARG A 240 -19.13 -3.13 -26.27
N ARG A 241 -18.63 -2.52 -27.35
CA ARG A 241 -17.97 -3.27 -28.43
C ARG A 241 -16.72 -3.97 -27.89
N LEU A 242 -15.82 -3.24 -27.22
CA LEU A 242 -14.58 -3.78 -26.68
C LEU A 242 -14.83 -4.91 -25.67
N GLU A 243 -15.80 -4.76 -24.76
CA GLU A 243 -16.15 -5.83 -23.81
C GLU A 243 -16.61 -7.14 -24.49
N LYS A 244 -17.24 -7.04 -25.67
CA LYS A 244 -17.70 -8.20 -26.44
C LYS A 244 -16.62 -8.80 -27.34
N THR A 245 -15.71 -7.97 -27.86
CA THR A 245 -14.73 -8.38 -28.87
C THR A 245 -13.35 -8.69 -28.29
N ASP A 246 -13.01 -8.19 -27.09
CA ASP A 246 -11.73 -8.47 -26.47
C ASP A 246 -11.55 -9.99 -26.27
N PRO A 247 -10.36 -10.54 -26.58
CA PRO A 247 -10.03 -11.92 -26.26
C PRO A 247 -10.06 -12.15 -24.75
N GLU A 248 -10.56 -13.31 -24.34
CA GLU A 248 -10.52 -13.75 -22.94
C GLU A 248 -9.35 -14.71 -22.75
N LEU A 249 -8.31 -14.25 -22.04
CA LEU A 249 -7.04 -14.97 -21.84
C LEU A 249 -6.92 -15.46 -20.40
N CYS A 250 -7.90 -16.23 -19.93
CA CYS A 250 -7.94 -16.76 -18.56
C CYS A 250 -7.26 -18.13 -18.48
N TRP A 251 -5.96 -18.17 -18.76
CA TRP A 251 -5.18 -19.40 -18.68
C TRP A 251 -4.95 -19.80 -17.22
N ARG A 252 -4.93 -21.10 -16.95
CA ARG A 252 -4.54 -21.61 -15.63
C ARG A 252 -3.08 -21.29 -15.31
N VAL A 253 -2.81 -21.03 -14.04
CA VAL A 253 -1.44 -20.85 -13.55
C VAL A 253 -0.72 -22.21 -13.46
N ASP A 254 0.60 -22.19 -13.70
CA ASP A 254 1.46 -23.34 -13.40
C ASP A 254 1.60 -23.47 -11.88
N GLN A 255 1.41 -24.69 -11.37
CA GLN A 255 1.57 -24.98 -9.95
C GLN A 255 3.00 -24.67 -9.47
N ALA A 256 4.02 -24.92 -10.29
CA ALA A 256 5.41 -24.65 -9.92
C ALA A 256 5.67 -23.15 -9.69
N ASP A 257 5.05 -22.28 -10.47
CA ASP A 257 5.11 -20.83 -10.27
C ASP A 257 4.39 -20.41 -9.00
N SER A 258 3.23 -21.01 -8.72
CA SER A 258 2.49 -20.76 -7.49
C SER A 258 3.29 -21.19 -6.25
N ASP A 259 3.94 -22.35 -6.29
CA ASP A 259 4.79 -22.88 -5.23
C ASP A 259 6.07 -22.04 -5.03
N ARG A 260 6.57 -21.40 -6.09
CA ARG A 260 7.70 -20.47 -5.98
C ARG A 260 7.29 -19.18 -5.28
N LEU A 261 6.11 -18.64 -5.61
CA LEU A 261 5.58 -17.41 -5.02
C LEU A 261 5.22 -17.60 -3.54
N SER A 262 4.64 -18.75 -3.16
CA SER A 262 4.24 -19.03 -1.77
C SER A 262 5.40 -19.00 -0.78
N ARG A 263 6.64 -19.22 -1.24
CA ARG A 263 7.85 -19.08 -0.42
C ARG A 263 8.06 -17.66 0.11
N PHE A 264 7.47 -16.65 -0.52
CA PHE A 264 7.60 -15.24 -0.13
C PHE A 264 6.37 -14.70 0.61
N GLU A 265 5.28 -15.47 0.65
CA GLU A 265 3.97 -15.02 1.12
C GLU A 265 3.64 -15.59 2.50
N ASP A 266 2.73 -14.93 3.21
CA ASP A 266 2.07 -15.43 4.42
C ASP A 266 2.99 -15.82 5.60
N HIS A 267 4.14 -15.14 5.73
CA HIS A 267 5.09 -15.35 6.85
C HIS A 267 4.73 -14.59 8.13
N TYR A 268 3.89 -13.57 8.03
CA TYR A 268 3.48 -12.72 9.14
C TYR A 268 1.98 -12.44 9.09
N VAL A 269 1.45 -11.82 10.15
CA VAL A 269 0.04 -11.36 10.19
C VAL A 269 -0.27 -10.27 9.16
N THR A 270 0.77 -9.61 8.64
CA THR A 270 0.71 -8.63 7.56
C THR A 270 1.62 -9.08 6.44
N ASN A 271 1.17 -8.96 5.20
CA ASN A 271 1.86 -9.40 4.01
C ASN A 271 1.89 -8.32 2.93
N GLN A 272 2.81 -8.49 1.99
CA GLN A 272 2.94 -7.71 0.79
C GLN A 272 2.24 -8.36 -0.40
N PHE A 273 1.74 -7.54 -1.31
CA PHE A 273 1.27 -7.98 -2.62
C PHE A 273 1.85 -7.08 -3.72
N ASN A 274 2.31 -7.69 -4.81
CA ASN A 274 2.70 -7.02 -6.04
C ASN A 274 1.98 -7.69 -7.20
N ALA A 275 1.33 -6.93 -8.07
CA ALA A 275 0.86 -7.44 -9.35
C ALA A 275 1.22 -6.47 -10.47
N MET A 276 1.73 -6.99 -11.57
CA MET A 276 2.11 -6.20 -12.74
C MET A 276 1.55 -6.83 -14.00
N GLY A 277 1.13 -6.02 -14.96
CA GLY A 277 0.71 -6.53 -16.26
C GLY A 277 0.59 -5.45 -17.33
N SER A 278 0.46 -5.92 -18.56
CA SER A 278 0.24 -5.11 -19.74
C SER A 278 -1.23 -4.69 -19.88
N LEU A 279 -1.46 -3.47 -20.36
CA LEU A 279 -2.78 -2.90 -20.55
C LEU A 279 -3.29 -3.18 -21.96
N LYS A 280 -4.60 -3.41 -22.07
CA LYS A 280 -5.31 -3.59 -23.34
C LYS A 280 -5.13 -2.32 -24.18
N PRO A 281 -4.79 -2.44 -25.48
CA PRO A 281 -4.53 -1.28 -26.31
C PRO A 281 -5.80 -0.46 -26.58
N GLY A 282 -5.60 0.83 -26.85
CA GLY A 282 -6.66 1.73 -27.30
C GLY A 282 -6.98 2.86 -26.33
N ARG A 283 -7.30 4.03 -26.89
CA ARG A 283 -7.55 5.26 -26.14
C ARG A 283 -8.74 5.15 -25.17
N VAL A 284 -9.80 4.44 -25.57
CA VAL A 284 -10.99 4.27 -24.73
C VAL A 284 -10.63 3.60 -23.41
N ARG A 285 -9.94 2.45 -23.44
CA ARG A 285 -9.50 1.73 -22.22
C ARG A 285 -8.55 2.58 -21.37
N LEU A 286 -7.58 3.23 -22.00
CA LEU A 286 -6.61 4.06 -21.30
C LEU A 286 -7.27 5.24 -20.57
N PHE A 287 -8.12 6.01 -21.25
CA PHE A 287 -8.81 7.14 -20.64
C PHE A 287 -9.85 6.71 -19.59
N THR A 288 -10.53 5.57 -19.80
CA THR A 288 -11.37 4.97 -18.75
C THR A 288 -10.56 4.66 -17.51
N LEU A 289 -9.43 3.95 -17.64
CA LEU A 289 -8.59 3.57 -16.51
C LEU A 289 -8.02 4.79 -15.79
N ILE A 290 -7.54 5.80 -16.52
CA ILE A 290 -7.07 7.07 -15.95
C ILE A 290 -8.20 7.74 -15.16
N GLY A 291 -9.41 7.85 -15.74
CA GLY A 291 -10.56 8.45 -15.07
C GLY A 291 -10.96 7.69 -13.80
N VAL A 292 -11.01 6.35 -13.87
CA VAL A 292 -11.30 5.49 -12.71
C VAL A 292 -10.25 5.68 -11.61
N LEU A 293 -8.95 5.64 -11.94
CA LEU A 293 -7.89 5.78 -10.94
C LEU A 293 -7.84 7.18 -10.32
N ASN A 294 -8.07 8.24 -11.09
CA ASN A 294 -8.21 9.59 -10.53
C ASN A 294 -9.43 9.69 -9.59
N THR A 295 -10.54 9.02 -9.93
CA THR A 295 -11.72 8.95 -9.06
C THR A 295 -11.40 8.19 -7.77
N VAL A 296 -10.67 7.09 -7.87
CA VAL A 296 -10.20 6.30 -6.72
C VAL A 296 -9.30 7.15 -5.82
N ASP A 297 -8.32 7.86 -6.39
CA ASP A 297 -7.41 8.72 -5.62
C ASP A 297 -8.16 9.85 -4.90
N TYR A 298 -9.04 10.54 -5.62
CA TYR A 298 -9.89 11.59 -5.06
C TYR A 298 -10.78 11.07 -3.93
N ALA A 299 -11.43 9.91 -4.13
CA ALA A 299 -12.28 9.30 -3.12
C ALA A 299 -11.47 8.83 -1.90
N ALA A 300 -10.32 8.17 -2.12
CA ALA A 300 -9.39 7.78 -1.07
C ALA A 300 -8.90 8.99 -0.28
N ARG A 301 -8.80 10.16 -0.93
CA ARG A 301 -8.37 11.39 -0.29
C ARG A 301 -9.43 12.05 0.58
N HIS A 302 -10.69 12.06 0.14
CA HIS A 302 -11.71 12.94 0.71
C HIS A 302 -12.89 12.23 1.36
N PHE A 303 -13.23 11.02 0.90
CA PHE A 303 -14.46 10.34 1.32
C PHE A 303 -14.22 9.01 2.02
N VAL A 304 -13.09 8.35 1.76
CA VAL A 304 -12.79 7.08 2.41
C VAL A 304 -12.47 7.33 3.88
N PRO A 305 -13.26 6.77 4.81
CA PRO A 305 -13.04 6.96 6.24
C PRO A 305 -11.74 6.25 6.66
N ARG A 306 -11.14 6.74 7.74
CA ARG A 306 -9.97 6.09 8.36
C ARG A 306 -10.32 4.66 8.79
N GLY A 307 -9.37 3.74 8.65
CA GLY A 307 -9.49 2.35 9.10
C GLY A 307 -10.10 1.38 8.09
N ARG A 308 -10.65 1.84 6.96
CA ARG A 308 -11.31 0.94 5.99
C ARG A 308 -11.37 1.50 4.56
N LEU A 309 -11.30 0.60 3.58
CA LEU A 309 -11.64 0.87 2.18
C LEU A 309 -12.95 0.15 1.86
N GLY A 310 -14.06 0.88 1.84
CA GLY A 310 -15.39 0.27 1.80
C GLY A 310 -15.62 -0.60 3.04
N ARG A 311 -15.73 -1.92 2.83
CA ARG A 311 -15.89 -2.92 3.91
C ARG A 311 -14.58 -3.63 4.29
N ILE A 312 -13.48 -3.36 3.60
CA ILE A 312 -12.19 -3.99 3.85
C ILE A 312 -11.44 -3.17 4.90
N ARG A 313 -11.01 -3.81 6.00
CA ARG A 313 -10.28 -3.17 7.11
C ARG A 313 -8.82 -3.57 7.21
N THR A 314 -8.40 -4.52 6.39
CA THR A 314 -7.10 -5.21 6.47
C THR A 314 -6.01 -4.55 5.63
N ILE A 315 -6.35 -3.62 4.73
CA ILE A 315 -5.36 -2.93 3.88
C ILE A 315 -4.71 -1.80 4.68
N HIS A 316 -3.37 -1.79 4.75
CA HIS A 316 -2.59 -0.67 5.32
C HIS A 316 -2.33 0.41 4.28
N PHE A 317 -1.77 -0.01 3.14
CA PHE A 317 -1.41 0.87 2.03
C PHE A 317 -1.68 0.16 0.71
N ALA A 318 -2.12 0.91 -0.30
CA ALA A 318 -2.22 0.40 -1.67
C ALA A 318 -1.91 1.51 -2.68
N ARG A 319 -1.33 1.17 -3.83
CA ARG A 319 -1.03 2.15 -4.88
C ARG A 319 -1.01 1.54 -6.28
N TRP A 320 -1.34 2.35 -7.27
CA TRP A 320 -1.33 2.02 -8.69
C TRP A 320 -0.35 2.93 -9.41
N VAL A 321 0.56 2.35 -10.19
CA VAL A 321 1.62 3.08 -10.89
C VAL A 321 1.62 2.66 -12.36
N PHE A 322 1.60 3.64 -13.26
CA PHE A 322 1.78 3.40 -14.68
C PHE A 322 3.26 3.30 -15.03
N LEU A 323 3.58 2.42 -15.98
CA LEU A 323 4.92 2.20 -16.51
C LEU A 323 4.91 2.29 -18.04
N ASP A 324 6.07 2.60 -18.62
CA ASP A 324 6.33 2.54 -20.07
C ASP A 324 5.31 3.29 -20.93
N ASP A 325 5.14 4.58 -20.66
CA ASP A 325 4.13 5.42 -21.32
C ASP A 325 2.69 4.86 -21.16
N LYS A 326 2.38 4.41 -19.94
CA LYS A 326 1.06 3.86 -19.56
C LYS A 326 0.66 2.64 -20.41
N LYS A 327 1.63 1.85 -20.87
CA LYS A 327 1.39 0.56 -21.54
C LYS A 327 1.31 -0.59 -20.54
N ARG A 328 1.93 -0.44 -19.38
CA ARG A 328 1.88 -1.39 -18.26
C ARG A 328 1.44 -0.69 -16.99
N MET A 329 0.93 -1.46 -16.04
CA MET A 329 0.58 -0.99 -14.72
C MET A 329 1.11 -1.97 -13.68
N VAL A 330 1.54 -1.44 -12.54
CA VAL A 330 1.85 -2.21 -11.36
C VAL A 330 0.99 -1.74 -10.19
N PHE A 331 0.50 -2.71 -9.44
CA PHE A 331 -0.26 -2.54 -8.21
C PHE A 331 0.57 -3.08 -7.05
N PHE A 332 0.64 -2.28 -5.98
CA PHE A 332 1.29 -2.67 -4.74
C PHE A 332 0.32 -2.53 -3.58
N SER A 333 0.31 -3.50 -2.67
CA SER A 333 -0.40 -3.36 -1.40
C SER A 333 0.37 -3.99 -0.24
N ASN A 334 0.08 -3.49 0.96
CA ASN A 334 0.41 -4.08 2.25
C ASN A 334 -0.92 -4.33 2.99
N TYR A 335 -1.16 -5.56 3.43
CA TYR A 335 -2.45 -6.00 3.95
C TYR A 335 -2.29 -7.02 5.09
N ASP A 336 -3.33 -7.24 5.88
CA ASP A 336 -3.37 -8.28 6.91
C ASP A 336 -4.05 -9.56 6.42
N GLY A 337 -3.62 -10.69 6.97
CA GLY A 337 -4.14 -12.02 6.62
C GLY A 337 -3.34 -12.67 5.49
N THR A 338 -3.87 -13.81 5.02
CA THR A 338 -3.26 -14.58 3.92
C THR A 338 -3.60 -13.99 2.57
N VAL A 339 -2.80 -14.27 1.55
CA VAL A 339 -3.09 -13.87 0.16
C VAL A 339 -4.49 -14.33 -0.28
N GLU A 340 -4.90 -15.53 0.12
CA GLU A 340 -6.22 -16.08 -0.20
C GLU A 340 -7.34 -15.25 0.43
N SER A 341 -7.26 -15.00 1.74
CA SER A 341 -8.27 -14.19 2.45
C SER A 341 -8.35 -12.76 1.92
N TYR A 342 -7.23 -12.22 1.45
CA TYR A 342 -7.15 -10.89 0.87
C TYR A 342 -7.86 -10.82 -0.48
N MET A 343 -7.73 -11.86 -1.32
CA MET A 343 -8.45 -11.92 -2.59
C MET A 343 -9.94 -12.14 -2.40
N ASP A 344 -10.34 -13.01 -1.48
CA ASP A 344 -11.75 -13.21 -1.14
C ASP A 344 -12.39 -11.90 -0.68
N ASP A 345 -11.68 -11.10 0.11
CA ASP A 345 -12.12 -9.78 0.55
C ASP A 345 -12.36 -8.84 -0.64
N PHE A 346 -11.46 -8.79 -1.62
CA PHE A 346 -11.65 -7.95 -2.79
C PHE A 346 -12.83 -8.41 -3.66
N ILE A 347 -12.92 -9.70 -3.95
CA ILE A 347 -13.99 -10.26 -4.79
C ILE A 347 -15.36 -9.96 -4.14
N ASN A 348 -15.50 -10.28 -2.86
CA ASN A 348 -16.78 -10.23 -2.16
C ASN A 348 -17.18 -8.82 -1.69
N LYS A 349 -16.22 -7.95 -1.36
CA LYS A 349 -16.51 -6.64 -0.76
C LYS A 349 -16.36 -5.48 -1.73
N THR A 350 -15.51 -5.61 -2.76
CA THR A 350 -15.18 -4.51 -3.68
C THR A 350 -15.02 -4.96 -5.14
N GLY A 351 -15.65 -6.08 -5.54
CA GLY A 351 -15.51 -6.64 -6.89
C GLY A 351 -15.85 -5.67 -8.03
N PHE A 352 -16.82 -4.78 -7.83
CA PHE A 352 -17.12 -3.72 -8.81
C PHE A 352 -15.92 -2.79 -9.06
N GLY A 353 -15.15 -2.48 -8.01
CA GLY A 353 -13.98 -1.62 -8.05
C GLY A 353 -12.78 -2.34 -8.68
N LEU A 354 -12.59 -3.63 -8.35
CA LEU A 354 -11.63 -4.48 -9.06
C LEU A 354 -11.91 -4.49 -10.56
N ASN A 355 -13.16 -4.76 -10.95
CA ASN A 355 -13.58 -4.77 -12.34
C ASN A 355 -13.32 -3.43 -13.03
N ALA A 356 -13.65 -2.30 -12.37
CA ALA A 356 -13.43 -0.98 -12.94
C ALA A 356 -11.96 -0.64 -13.22
N VAL A 357 -11.05 -1.13 -12.39
CA VAL A 357 -9.61 -0.86 -12.52
C VAL A 357 -8.93 -1.91 -13.41
N PHE A 358 -9.08 -3.19 -13.09
CA PHE A 358 -8.27 -4.25 -13.67
C PHE A 358 -8.82 -4.82 -14.98
N SER A 359 -10.06 -4.52 -15.38
CA SER A 359 -10.60 -4.91 -16.69
C SER A 359 -9.85 -4.33 -17.89
N ALA A 360 -9.06 -3.28 -17.66
CA ALA A 360 -8.14 -2.71 -18.64
C ALA A 360 -6.85 -3.54 -18.79
N GLY A 361 -6.55 -4.47 -17.89
CA GLY A 361 -5.39 -5.38 -17.97
C GLY A 361 -5.65 -6.55 -18.92
N ILE A 362 -4.64 -6.91 -19.70
CA ILE A 362 -4.68 -8.09 -20.58
C ILE A 362 -4.80 -9.35 -19.73
N GLY A 363 -5.74 -10.24 -20.07
CA GLY A 363 -6.01 -11.47 -19.31
C GLY A 363 -7.04 -11.35 -18.20
N TYR A 364 -7.48 -10.13 -17.82
CA TYR A 364 -8.54 -9.97 -16.84
C TYR A 364 -9.86 -10.58 -17.34
N PRO A 365 -10.64 -11.30 -16.49
CA PRO A 365 -11.90 -11.91 -16.88
C PRO A 365 -12.88 -10.92 -17.50
N ARG A 366 -13.70 -11.36 -18.45
CA ARG A 366 -14.60 -10.45 -19.17
C ARG A 366 -15.57 -9.75 -18.22
N THR A 367 -15.62 -8.42 -18.31
CA THR A 367 -16.58 -7.59 -17.58
C THR A 367 -17.77 -7.21 -18.44
N ASN A 368 -18.85 -6.82 -17.78
CA ASN A 368 -20.03 -6.26 -18.40
C ASN A 368 -20.35 -4.90 -17.78
N TRP A 369 -20.49 -3.88 -18.62
CA TRP A 369 -20.70 -2.50 -18.17
C TRP A 369 -19.60 -2.03 -17.21
N LEU A 370 -18.36 -2.42 -17.46
CA LEU A 370 -17.14 -2.15 -16.69
C LEU A 370 -17.10 -2.77 -15.28
N VAL A 371 -18.24 -3.02 -14.64
CA VAL A 371 -18.30 -3.32 -13.20
C VAL A 371 -18.90 -4.67 -12.83
N ARG A 372 -19.60 -5.36 -13.76
CA ARG A 372 -20.25 -6.66 -13.50
C ARG A 372 -19.46 -7.82 -14.08
N ASP A 373 -19.81 -9.03 -13.65
CA ASP A 373 -19.18 -10.30 -14.02
C ASP A 373 -17.70 -10.28 -13.60
N GLY A 374 -16.74 -10.31 -14.52
CA GLY A 374 -15.32 -10.07 -14.21
C GLY A 374 -14.81 -10.98 -13.09
N CYS A 375 -14.36 -10.39 -11.97
CA CYS A 375 -13.87 -11.13 -10.81
C CYS A 375 -14.91 -12.03 -10.11
N GLY A 376 -16.19 -11.94 -10.48
CA GLY A 376 -17.21 -12.87 -10.01
C GLY A 376 -17.00 -14.31 -10.48
N ASP A 377 -16.24 -14.51 -11.57
CA ASP A 377 -15.63 -15.81 -11.87
C ASP A 377 -14.32 -15.93 -11.10
N GLU A 378 -14.43 -16.41 -9.87
CA GLU A 378 -13.36 -16.45 -8.88
C GLU A 378 -12.14 -17.22 -9.38
N GLN A 379 -12.34 -18.37 -10.04
CA GLN A 379 -11.24 -19.19 -10.54
C GLN A 379 -10.46 -18.45 -11.63
N LYS A 380 -11.16 -17.89 -12.64
CA LYS A 380 -10.50 -17.12 -13.69
C LYS A 380 -9.74 -15.92 -13.13
N TYR A 381 -10.32 -15.25 -12.13
CA TYR A 381 -9.67 -14.11 -11.49
C TYR A 381 -8.44 -14.51 -10.67
N LYS A 382 -8.51 -15.57 -9.87
CA LYS A 382 -7.37 -16.08 -9.10
C LYS A 382 -6.24 -16.56 -10.02
N ASP A 383 -6.57 -17.23 -11.13
CA ASP A 383 -5.60 -17.61 -12.17
C ASP A 383 -4.94 -16.38 -12.83
N PHE A 384 -5.76 -15.39 -13.23
CA PHE A 384 -5.26 -14.11 -13.74
C PHE A 384 -4.31 -13.46 -12.74
N LEU A 385 -4.74 -13.32 -11.50
CA LEU A 385 -3.96 -12.64 -10.47
C LEU A 385 -2.62 -13.35 -10.22
N ARG A 386 -2.64 -14.68 -10.08
CA ARG A 386 -1.43 -15.45 -9.78
C ARG A 386 -0.38 -15.33 -10.88
N ARG A 387 -0.80 -15.34 -12.14
CA ARG A 387 0.09 -15.09 -13.31
C ARG A 387 0.74 -13.71 -13.30
N HIS A 388 0.08 -12.72 -12.73
CA HIS A 388 0.57 -11.33 -12.68
C HIS A 388 1.30 -11.00 -11.37
N THR A 389 1.35 -11.93 -10.41
CA THR A 389 1.94 -11.71 -9.09
C THR A 389 3.47 -11.73 -9.15
N LEU A 390 4.11 -10.76 -8.49
CA LEU A 390 5.57 -10.68 -8.38
C LEU A 390 6.04 -10.88 -6.93
N PRO A 391 7.12 -11.63 -6.69
CA PRO A 391 7.71 -11.72 -5.36
C PRO A 391 8.44 -10.41 -5.02
N SER A 392 8.34 -9.96 -3.78
CA SER A 392 9.22 -8.92 -3.25
C SER A 392 10.58 -9.54 -2.91
N GLN A 393 11.67 -9.00 -3.46
CA GLN A 393 13.01 -9.45 -3.09
C GLN A 393 13.37 -9.01 -1.68
N VAL A 394 12.89 -7.83 -1.27
CA VAL A 394 13.02 -7.32 0.11
C VAL A 394 11.71 -6.66 0.48
N TRP A 395 11.17 -6.95 1.68
CA TRP A 395 9.99 -6.28 2.21
C TRP A 395 10.14 -6.02 3.71
N TYR A 396 9.98 -4.77 4.10
CA TYR A 396 10.11 -4.29 5.47
C TYR A 396 8.80 -3.68 5.96
N LYS A 397 8.53 -3.90 7.24
CA LYS A 397 7.47 -3.27 8.03
C LYS A 397 8.04 -2.86 9.39
N ALA A 398 7.85 -1.60 9.80
CA ALA A 398 8.40 -1.10 11.06
C ALA A 398 7.79 -1.71 12.33
N TYR A 399 6.55 -2.17 12.24
CA TYR A 399 5.78 -2.72 13.36
C TYR A 399 5.28 -4.14 13.02
N PRO A 400 6.20 -5.12 12.94
CA PRO A 400 5.81 -6.51 12.70
C PRO A 400 4.85 -6.99 13.81
N GLY A 401 3.88 -7.83 13.46
CA GLY A 401 2.92 -8.39 14.42
C GLY A 401 1.66 -7.56 14.70
N LEU A 402 1.58 -6.29 14.27
CA LEU A 402 0.38 -5.46 14.46
C LEU A 402 -0.49 -5.37 13.19
N THR A 403 -1.72 -5.84 13.25
CA THR A 403 -2.72 -5.67 12.18
C THR A 403 -3.28 -4.24 12.16
N ALA A 404 -3.92 -3.81 11.08
CA ALA A 404 -4.62 -2.53 10.96
C ALA A 404 -5.72 -2.39 12.04
N ILE A 405 -6.35 -3.51 12.42
CA ILE A 405 -7.32 -3.56 13.53
C ILE A 405 -6.61 -3.33 14.87
N ASP A 406 -5.44 -3.94 15.09
CA ASP A 406 -4.65 -3.69 16.29
C ASP A 406 -4.22 -2.22 16.37
N LEU A 407 -3.78 -1.63 15.25
CA LEU A 407 -3.42 -0.21 15.19
C LEU A 407 -4.60 0.69 15.55
N GLU A 408 -5.80 0.39 15.04
CA GLU A 408 -7.02 1.12 15.39
C GLU A 408 -7.38 0.97 16.87
N ARG A 409 -7.36 -0.26 17.40
CA ARG A 409 -7.60 -0.54 18.82
C ARG A 409 -6.63 0.20 19.72
N ASN A 410 -5.34 0.21 19.38
CA ASN A 410 -4.32 0.89 20.18
C ASN A 410 -4.53 2.42 20.17
N THR A 411 -4.91 3.00 19.04
CA THR A 411 -5.32 4.41 18.96
C THR A 411 -6.56 4.70 19.82
N LEU A 412 -7.55 3.81 19.83
CA LEU A 412 -8.75 3.97 20.66
C LEU A 412 -8.44 3.86 22.16
N LEU A 413 -7.54 2.95 22.54
CA LEU A 413 -7.05 2.83 23.93
C LEU A 413 -6.43 4.14 24.39
N ARG A 414 -5.49 4.70 23.63
CA ARG A 414 -4.87 6.00 23.93
C ARG A 414 -5.90 7.11 24.07
N LYS A 415 -6.79 7.26 23.08
CA LYS A 415 -7.83 8.31 23.11
C LYS A 415 -8.71 8.21 24.34
N GLY A 416 -9.10 7.01 24.75
CA GLY A 416 -9.94 6.86 25.93
C GLY A 416 -9.25 7.24 27.24
N LEU A 417 -7.92 7.24 27.28
CA LEU A 417 -7.17 7.80 28.41
C LEU A 417 -7.14 9.33 28.41
N GLU A 418 -7.23 9.97 27.24
CA GLU A 418 -7.19 11.43 27.08
C GLU A 418 -8.55 12.12 27.36
N VAL A 419 -9.67 11.37 27.34
CA VAL A 419 -11.03 11.92 27.53
C VAL A 419 -11.33 12.20 29.01
N SER A 420 -11.52 13.46 29.43
CA SER A 420 -11.70 13.83 30.85
C SER A 420 -12.77 13.03 31.61
N SER A 421 -13.91 12.72 31.00
CA SER A 421 -14.98 11.89 31.59
C SER A 421 -15.66 10.98 30.57
N MET A 422 -16.07 9.79 31.01
CA MET A 422 -16.80 8.81 30.20
C MET A 422 -18.12 8.42 30.88
N SER A 423 -19.13 8.08 30.10
CA SER A 423 -20.31 7.34 30.58
C SER A 423 -19.92 5.94 31.07
N GLU A 424 -20.78 5.24 31.83
CA GLU A 424 -20.49 3.84 32.21
C GLU A 424 -20.44 2.93 30.99
N GLN A 425 -21.27 3.20 29.99
CA GLN A 425 -21.29 2.46 28.73
C GLN A 425 -20.01 2.71 27.93
N GLU A 426 -19.58 3.96 27.75
CA GLU A 426 -18.33 4.28 27.05
C GLU A 426 -17.11 3.69 27.77
N ALA A 427 -17.08 3.74 29.11
CA ALA A 427 -16.00 3.13 29.88
C ALA A 427 -15.99 1.60 29.72
N ARG A 428 -17.16 0.95 29.67
CA ARG A 428 -17.28 -0.48 29.39
C ARG A 428 -16.74 -0.84 28.02
N GLU A 429 -17.13 -0.10 26.99
CA GLU A 429 -16.65 -0.30 25.62
C GLU A 429 -15.14 -0.09 25.51
N TRP A 430 -14.60 0.92 26.21
CA TRP A 430 -13.17 1.18 26.24
C TRP A 430 -12.39 0.08 26.98
N VAL A 431 -12.87 -0.38 28.15
CA VAL A 431 -12.24 -1.50 28.89
C VAL A 431 -12.25 -2.78 28.06
N ALA A 432 -13.29 -3.02 27.25
CA ALA A 432 -13.37 -4.18 26.36
C ALA A 432 -12.33 -4.18 25.21
N LEU A 433 -11.55 -3.10 25.04
CA LEU A 433 -10.42 -3.05 24.11
C LEU A 433 -9.13 -3.67 24.69
N LEU A 434 -9.08 -3.92 26.01
CA LEU A 434 -7.99 -4.62 26.69
C LEU A 434 -8.25 -6.13 26.66
#